data_AF-A0A166FFK0-F1
#
_entry.id   AF-A0A166FFK0-F1
#
_cell.length_a   1.000
_cell.length_b   1.000
_cell.length_c   1.000
_cell.angle_alpha   90.00
_cell.angle_beta   90.00
_cell.angle_gamma   90.00
#
_symmetry.space_group_name_H-M   'P 1'
#
loop_
_entity.id
_entity.type
_entity.pdbx_description
1 polymer ?
#
loop_
_entity_poly.entity_id
_entity_poly.type
_entity_poly.pdbx_seq_one_letter_code
_entity_poly.pdbx_strand_id
1 'polypeptide(L)'
;MLVLLKCRLSLQRQLKTASRDVWTRHNDRVKVCLGIEDIDRQVDAVWKEFTADYRSSEEIEAALWTEFPLKHGGDGVRVVDMIVRAAAPASLLRNGLVELSLERTWNRRLKSNALDSAGIFGRMMNRYDSLGAPRVLQVLDGLAEILLLAVIAHYLLYPPTMPVLSDDLRQYGSREYTIIIFAVAMLARPWTIKMLSPLLVVLAFLLSMPSWPSFSTMQLAFATQLISIHLPSPSSPFLFIPPRLSLPLMVLIKRSIFLIFTPIVLFYLPAILLAAILLSLSLADTSLNLNPILDYSTTSPMGSRITFITLFGILALLLLLALVTGAAALPSLCKADLPSTSYESTWDAYGPRIGLCAREEFVRTLVWYSTPCYFPPPFNILQIFISGGPSALWILAGYQQPHKGLHTLEKFVWRVTVGPLVTLVAIIWLWNLRY
;
A
#
# COMPACT_ATOMS: atom_id res chain seq x y z
N MET A 1 -29.05 -0.23 3.53
CA MET A 1 -27.86 -0.20 2.65
C MET A 1 -26.82 -1.27 2.97
N LEU A 2 -26.26 -1.36 4.19
CA LEU A 2 -25.19 -2.33 4.51
C LEU A 2 -25.53 -3.80 4.23
N VAL A 3 -26.77 -4.21 4.53
CA VAL A 3 -27.25 -5.57 4.26
C VAL A 3 -27.20 -5.89 2.75
N LEU A 4 -27.59 -4.93 1.91
CA LEU A 4 -27.54 -5.07 0.45
C LEU A 4 -26.09 -5.19 -0.06
N LEU A 5 -25.18 -4.35 0.44
CA LEU A 5 -23.75 -4.42 0.09
C LEU A 5 -23.13 -5.76 0.50
N LYS A 6 -23.53 -6.32 1.65
CA LYS A 6 -23.09 -7.64 2.09
C LYS A 6 -23.65 -8.75 1.21
N CYS A 7 -24.91 -8.64 0.79
CA CYS A 7 -25.53 -9.58 -0.15
C CYS A 7 -24.76 -9.59 -1.49
N ARG A 8 -24.45 -8.40 -2.02
CA ARG A 8 -23.62 -8.24 -3.23
C ARG A 8 -22.25 -8.89 -3.07
N LEU A 9 -21.58 -8.67 -1.95
CA LEU A 9 -20.28 -9.29 -1.67
C LEU A 9 -20.38 -10.82 -1.59
N SER A 10 -21.47 -11.35 -1.02
CA SER A 10 -21.74 -12.79 -0.97
C SER A 10 -21.91 -13.38 -2.38
N LEU A 11 -22.70 -12.72 -3.23
CA LEU A 11 -22.87 -13.11 -4.63
C LEU A 11 -21.55 -13.07 -5.41
N GLN A 12 -20.72 -12.03 -5.21
CA GLN A 12 -19.39 -11.95 -5.80
C GLN A 12 -18.45 -13.08 -5.35
N ARG A 13 -18.59 -13.57 -4.12
CA ARG A 13 -17.83 -14.74 -3.64
C ARG A 13 -18.31 -16.02 -4.30
N GLN A 14 -19.62 -16.17 -4.50
CA GLN A 14 -20.19 -17.32 -5.21
C GLN A 14 -19.68 -17.42 -6.66
N LEU A 15 -19.49 -16.29 -7.35
CA LEU A 15 -18.87 -16.25 -8.68
C LEU A 15 -17.45 -16.87 -8.73
N LYS A 16 -16.71 -16.84 -7.61
CA LYS A 16 -15.36 -17.42 -7.53
C LYS A 16 -15.40 -18.93 -7.30
N THR A 17 -16.41 -19.44 -6.61
CA THR A 17 -16.63 -20.87 -6.37
C THR A 17 -17.47 -21.45 -7.51
N ALA A 18 -16.84 -21.71 -8.65
CA ALA A 18 -17.55 -22.16 -9.85
C ALA A 18 -17.71 -23.69 -9.92
N SER A 19 -18.87 -24.13 -10.41
CA SER A 19 -19.12 -25.49 -10.91
C SER A 19 -18.11 -25.88 -12.01
N ARG A 20 -17.78 -27.18 -12.11
CA ARG A 20 -16.90 -27.72 -13.16
C ARG A 20 -17.57 -27.72 -14.54
N ASP A 21 -18.89 -27.82 -14.59
CA ASP A 21 -19.61 -27.84 -15.86
C ASP A 21 -19.74 -26.41 -16.45
N VAL A 22 -19.49 -26.31 -17.75
CA VAL A 22 -19.40 -25.03 -18.48
C VAL A 22 -20.77 -24.37 -18.58
N TRP A 23 -21.83 -25.16 -18.81
CA TRP A 23 -23.19 -24.63 -18.97
C TRP A 23 -23.80 -24.16 -17.66
N THR A 24 -23.67 -24.95 -16.60
CA THR A 24 -24.05 -24.51 -15.24
C THR A 24 -23.27 -23.27 -14.83
N ARG A 25 -21.96 -23.22 -15.08
CA ARG A 25 -21.13 -22.04 -14.78
C ARG A 25 -21.58 -20.79 -15.56
N HIS A 26 -21.97 -20.93 -16.83
CA HIS A 26 -22.49 -19.79 -17.60
C HIS A 26 -23.82 -19.30 -17.03
N ASN A 27 -24.77 -20.21 -16.78
CA ASN A 27 -26.08 -19.86 -16.23
C ASN A 27 -25.98 -19.25 -14.82
N ASP A 28 -25.11 -19.79 -13.97
CA ASP A 28 -24.85 -19.25 -12.63
C ASP A 28 -24.24 -17.85 -12.72
N ARG A 29 -23.32 -17.61 -13.67
CA ARG A 29 -22.77 -16.28 -13.92
C ARG A 29 -23.84 -15.28 -14.33
N VAL A 30 -24.70 -15.65 -15.28
CA VAL A 30 -25.79 -14.77 -15.73
C VAL A 30 -26.74 -14.46 -14.57
N LYS A 31 -27.19 -15.48 -13.81
CA LYS A 31 -28.05 -15.29 -12.63
C LYS A 31 -27.42 -14.38 -11.59
N VAL A 32 -26.13 -14.59 -11.28
CA VAL A 32 -25.43 -13.75 -10.30
C VAL A 32 -25.25 -12.33 -10.83
N CYS A 33 -24.93 -12.13 -12.11
CA CYS A 33 -24.83 -10.78 -12.70
C CYS A 33 -26.18 -10.03 -12.59
N LEU A 34 -27.28 -10.68 -12.96
CA LEU A 34 -28.62 -10.10 -12.81
C LEU A 34 -28.95 -9.78 -11.35
N GLY A 35 -28.59 -10.67 -10.42
CA GLY A 35 -28.75 -10.43 -8.99
C GLY A 35 -27.91 -9.25 -8.47
N ILE A 36 -26.68 -9.08 -8.96
CA ILE A 36 -25.84 -7.94 -8.62
C ILE A 36 -26.43 -6.64 -9.17
N GLU A 37 -26.92 -6.63 -10.41
CA GLU A 37 -27.57 -5.45 -11.02
C GLU A 37 -28.83 -5.03 -10.25
N ASP A 38 -29.65 -5.98 -9.81
CA ASP A 38 -30.84 -5.68 -9.01
C ASP A 38 -30.46 -5.12 -7.63
N ILE A 39 -29.46 -5.70 -6.96
CA ILE A 39 -28.94 -5.16 -5.70
C ILE A 39 -28.36 -3.76 -5.89
N ASP A 40 -27.62 -3.53 -6.98
CA ASP A 40 -27.04 -2.21 -7.29
C ASP A 40 -28.15 -1.15 -7.47
N ARG A 41 -29.25 -1.50 -8.17
CA ARG A 41 -30.43 -0.62 -8.28
C ARG A 41 -31.09 -0.34 -6.94
N GLN A 42 -31.22 -1.35 -6.07
CA GLN A 42 -31.80 -1.17 -4.74
C GLN A 42 -30.92 -0.31 -3.82
N VAL A 43 -29.58 -0.49 -3.88
CA VAL A 43 -28.64 0.37 -3.15
C VAL A 43 -28.78 1.81 -3.62
N ASP A 44 -28.86 2.05 -4.92
CA ASP A 44 -29.06 3.36 -5.50
C ASP A 44 -30.40 3.99 -5.08
N ALA A 45 -31.48 3.21 -5.07
CA ALA A 45 -32.79 3.69 -4.64
C ALA A 45 -32.75 4.12 -3.18
N VAL A 46 -32.20 3.29 -2.29
CA VAL A 46 -32.08 3.60 -0.85
C VAL A 46 -31.18 4.82 -0.61
N TRP A 47 -30.08 4.94 -1.35
CA TRP A 47 -29.20 6.11 -1.23
C TRP A 47 -29.89 7.39 -1.73
N LYS A 48 -30.57 7.32 -2.88
CA LYS A 48 -31.33 8.45 -3.42
C LYS A 48 -32.43 8.90 -2.48
N GLU A 49 -33.19 7.97 -1.91
CA GLU A 49 -34.22 8.25 -0.90
C GLU A 49 -33.61 8.92 0.34
N PHE A 50 -32.49 8.41 0.86
CA PHE A 50 -31.79 9.03 1.99
C PHE A 50 -31.33 10.47 1.69
N THR A 51 -30.86 10.72 0.47
CA THR A 51 -30.40 12.05 0.01
C THR A 51 -31.52 12.94 -0.57
N ALA A 52 -32.77 12.47 -0.58
CA ALA A 52 -33.89 13.26 -1.10
C ALA A 52 -34.22 14.45 -0.19
N ASP A 53 -34.06 14.26 1.12
CA ASP A 53 -34.16 15.33 2.11
C ASP A 53 -32.82 16.07 2.26
N TYR A 54 -32.87 17.33 2.69
CA TYR A 54 -31.65 18.04 3.09
C TYR A 54 -31.01 17.35 4.29
N ARG A 55 -29.81 16.79 4.09
CA ARG A 55 -29.00 16.14 5.12
C ARG A 55 -27.80 17.00 5.48
N SER A 56 -27.48 17.09 6.77
CA SER A 56 -26.24 17.70 7.20
C SER A 56 -25.03 16.88 6.75
N SER A 57 -23.87 17.53 6.59
CA SER A 57 -22.62 16.83 6.28
C SER A 57 -22.26 15.78 7.34
N GLU A 58 -22.70 15.98 8.59
CA GLU A 58 -22.43 15.08 9.71
C GLU A 58 -23.30 13.83 9.63
N GLU A 59 -24.57 13.95 9.19
CA GLU A 59 -25.43 12.80 8.92
C GLU A 59 -24.89 11.92 7.78
N ILE A 60 -24.36 12.53 6.71
CA ILE A 60 -23.77 11.79 5.59
C ILE A 60 -22.50 11.07 6.04
N GLU A 61 -21.61 11.75 6.77
CA GLU A 61 -20.42 11.12 7.36
C GLU A 61 -20.81 9.99 8.31
N ALA A 62 -21.80 10.19 9.18
CA ALA A 62 -22.29 9.17 10.08
C ALA A 62 -22.84 7.95 9.32
N ALA A 63 -23.61 8.15 8.25
CA ALA A 63 -24.13 7.06 7.43
C ALA A 63 -23.01 6.21 6.80
N LEU A 64 -21.88 6.83 6.43
CA LEU A 64 -20.75 6.14 5.81
C LEU A 64 -19.81 5.45 6.81
N TRP A 65 -19.56 6.09 7.96
CA TRP A 65 -18.50 5.73 8.89
C TRP A 65 -18.98 5.08 10.19
N THR A 66 -20.27 5.14 10.51
CA THR A 66 -20.80 4.47 11.71
C THR A 66 -20.67 2.96 11.56
N GLU A 67 -20.16 2.32 12.59
CA GLU A 67 -20.05 0.86 12.67
C GLU A 67 -21.41 0.25 12.97
N PHE A 68 -21.81 -0.72 12.15
CA PHE A 68 -23.02 -1.50 12.40
C PHE A 68 -22.66 -2.93 12.79
N PRO A 69 -23.12 -3.42 13.96
CA PRO A 69 -22.87 -4.79 14.38
C PRO A 69 -23.70 -5.75 13.52
N LEU A 70 -23.03 -6.58 12.71
CA LEU A 70 -23.71 -7.58 11.86
C LEU A 70 -24.09 -8.86 12.62
N LYS A 71 -23.50 -9.07 13.79
CA LYS A 71 -23.78 -10.19 14.71
C LYS A 71 -23.73 -9.65 16.14
N HIS A 72 -24.55 -10.19 17.04
CA HIS A 72 -24.46 -9.87 18.45
C HIS A 72 -23.05 -10.22 18.96
N GLY A 73 -22.28 -9.22 19.40
CA GLY A 73 -20.91 -9.38 19.88
C GLY A 73 -19.82 -9.50 18.80
N GLY A 74 -20.13 -9.33 17.51
CA GLY A 74 -19.15 -9.36 16.42
C GLY A 74 -18.64 -7.97 16.01
N ASP A 75 -17.52 -7.95 15.29
CA ASP A 75 -16.93 -6.73 14.75
C ASP A 75 -17.94 -5.91 13.93
N GLY A 76 -17.98 -4.62 14.21
CA GLY A 76 -18.76 -3.65 13.46
C GLY A 76 -18.26 -3.55 12.01
N VAL A 77 -19.19 -3.34 11.07
CA VAL A 77 -18.85 -3.10 9.67
C VAL A 77 -19.40 -1.75 9.25
N ARG A 78 -18.57 -0.97 8.57
CA ARG A 78 -18.94 0.35 8.02
C ARG A 78 -19.23 0.24 6.52
N VAL A 79 -19.94 1.23 5.99
CA VAL A 79 -20.24 1.29 4.54
C VAL A 79 -18.93 1.43 3.76
N VAL A 80 -18.02 2.26 4.25
CA VAL A 80 -16.69 2.44 3.63
C VAL A 80 -15.88 1.15 3.55
N ASP A 81 -15.98 0.26 4.54
CA ASP A 81 -15.27 -1.03 4.51
C ASP A 81 -15.81 -1.94 3.38
N MET A 82 -17.10 -1.82 3.07
CA MET A 82 -17.73 -2.52 1.94
C MET A 82 -17.34 -1.89 0.60
N ILE A 83 -17.18 -0.57 0.53
CA ILE A 83 -16.65 0.11 -0.67
C ILE A 83 -15.24 -0.40 -0.99
N VAL A 84 -14.35 -0.49 0.00
CA VAL A 84 -12.96 -0.96 -0.19
C VAL A 84 -12.88 -2.38 -0.72
N ARG A 85 -13.86 -3.24 -0.37
CA ARG A 85 -13.92 -4.65 -0.79
C ARG A 85 -14.53 -4.83 -2.20
N ALA A 86 -14.60 -3.77 -3.00
CA ALA A 86 -15.26 -3.73 -4.32
C ALA A 86 -16.73 -4.18 -4.28
N ALA A 87 -17.37 -4.05 -3.12
CA ALA A 87 -18.76 -4.42 -2.91
C ALA A 87 -19.73 -3.24 -3.09
N ALA A 88 -19.26 -2.04 -3.39
CA ALA A 88 -20.13 -0.90 -3.72
C ALA A 88 -20.46 -0.80 -5.22
N PRO A 89 -21.67 -0.32 -5.56
CA PRO A 89 -22.03 0.00 -6.94
C PRO A 89 -21.27 1.24 -7.44
N ALA A 90 -21.02 1.28 -8.76
CA ALA A 90 -20.29 2.35 -9.42
C ALA A 90 -20.94 3.74 -9.24
N SER A 91 -22.27 3.76 -9.23
CA SER A 91 -23.14 4.91 -8.99
C SER A 91 -22.90 5.56 -7.62
N LEU A 92 -22.76 4.76 -6.55
CA LEU A 92 -22.49 5.27 -5.21
C LEU A 92 -21.12 5.94 -5.13
N LEU A 93 -20.10 5.34 -5.77
CA LEU A 93 -18.75 5.92 -5.85
C LEU A 93 -18.70 7.22 -6.68
N ARG A 94 -19.54 7.33 -7.71
CA ARG A 94 -19.66 8.53 -8.55
C ARG A 94 -20.55 9.62 -7.96
N ASN A 95 -21.20 9.35 -6.83
CA ASN A 95 -22.07 10.33 -6.20
C ASN A 95 -21.23 11.47 -5.61
N GLY A 96 -21.51 12.71 -6.05
CA GLY A 96 -20.76 13.89 -5.60
C GLY A 96 -20.82 14.15 -4.09
N LEU A 97 -21.91 13.77 -3.40
CA LEU A 97 -22.01 13.91 -1.94
C LEU A 97 -21.08 12.93 -1.21
N VAL A 98 -20.98 11.69 -1.70
CA VAL A 98 -20.06 10.70 -1.16
C VAL A 98 -18.63 11.17 -1.38
N GLU A 99 -18.30 11.65 -2.58
CA GLU A 99 -16.99 12.21 -2.91
C GLU A 99 -16.61 13.37 -1.98
N LEU A 100 -17.48 14.37 -1.82
CA LEU A 100 -17.25 15.51 -0.93
C LEU A 100 -17.10 15.09 0.55
N SER A 101 -17.89 14.12 1.01
CA SER A 101 -17.78 13.58 2.37
C SER A 101 -16.44 12.88 2.61
N LEU A 102 -15.97 12.07 1.65
CA LEU A 102 -14.68 11.38 1.73
C LEU A 102 -13.52 12.38 1.68
N GLU A 103 -13.59 13.42 0.86
CA GLU A 103 -12.57 14.47 0.81
C GLU A 103 -12.51 15.32 2.08
N ARG A 104 -13.68 15.61 2.66
CA ARG A 104 -13.74 16.26 3.95
C ARG A 104 -13.07 15.39 5.02
N THR A 105 -13.31 14.09 5.00
CA THR A 105 -12.66 13.11 5.89
C THR A 105 -11.15 12.96 5.62
N TRP A 106 -10.71 13.13 4.38
CA TRP A 106 -9.28 13.13 4.04
C TRP A 106 -8.56 14.33 4.64
N ASN A 107 -9.17 15.51 4.54
CA ASN A 107 -8.61 16.77 5.02
C ASN A 107 -8.82 16.98 6.53
N ARG A 108 -9.83 16.35 7.14
CA ARG A 108 -10.19 16.49 8.56
C ARG A 108 -10.50 15.14 9.15
N ARG A 109 -10.02 14.87 10.36
CA ARG A 109 -10.38 13.64 11.07
C ARG A 109 -11.88 13.58 11.36
N LEU A 110 -12.45 12.38 11.29
CA LEU A 110 -13.83 12.11 11.72
C LEU A 110 -14.05 12.58 13.16
N LYS A 111 -15.14 13.31 13.38
CA LYS A 111 -15.56 13.66 14.74
C LYS A 111 -16.02 12.38 15.44
N SER A 112 -15.47 12.10 16.62
CA SER A 112 -15.99 11.04 17.46
C SER A 112 -17.27 11.55 18.14
N ASN A 113 -18.39 10.85 17.95
CA ASN A 113 -19.68 11.17 18.59
C ASN A 113 -19.63 11.05 20.13
N ALA A 114 -18.52 10.63 20.73
CA ALA A 114 -18.32 10.55 22.18
C ALA A 114 -18.14 11.93 22.86
N LEU A 115 -18.36 13.04 22.14
CA LEU A 115 -18.12 14.41 22.61
C LEU A 115 -19.06 14.87 23.73
N ASP A 116 -20.23 14.25 23.90
CA ASP A 116 -21.28 14.80 24.75
C ASP A 116 -21.09 14.55 26.26
N SER A 117 -20.09 13.76 26.67
CA SER A 117 -19.87 13.40 28.09
C SER A 117 -18.52 13.83 28.69
N ALA A 118 -17.66 14.51 27.92
CA ALA A 118 -16.27 14.76 28.33
C ALA A 118 -16.03 16.17 28.89
N GLY A 119 -15.38 16.26 30.05
CA GLY A 119 -14.93 17.53 30.64
C GLY A 119 -13.97 18.34 29.76
N ILE A 120 -13.55 19.53 30.21
CA ILE A 120 -12.70 20.47 29.43
C ILE A 120 -11.44 19.78 28.90
N PHE A 121 -10.79 18.96 29.72
CA PHE A 121 -9.59 18.20 29.33
C PHE A 121 -9.89 17.19 28.19
N GLY A 122 -11.01 16.50 28.26
CA GLY A 122 -11.43 15.58 27.20
C GLY A 122 -11.71 16.31 25.88
N ARG A 123 -12.31 17.50 25.93
CA ARG A 123 -12.47 18.36 24.75
C ARG A 123 -11.13 18.79 24.15
N MET A 124 -10.16 19.17 24.98
CA MET A 124 -8.81 19.53 24.51
C MET A 124 -8.09 18.34 23.87
N MET A 125 -8.16 17.16 24.48
CA MET A 125 -7.54 15.95 23.92
C MET A 125 -8.23 15.46 22.65
N ASN A 126 -9.54 15.66 22.52
CA ASN A 126 -10.25 15.36 21.27
C ASN A 126 -9.86 16.34 20.15
N ARG A 127 -9.61 17.63 20.47
CA ARG A 127 -9.06 18.59 19.51
C ARG A 127 -7.65 18.17 19.08
N TYR A 128 -6.82 17.74 20.00
CA TYR A 128 -5.49 17.22 19.70
C TYR A 128 -5.57 16.01 18.78
N ASP A 129 -6.42 15.04 19.10
CA ASP A 129 -6.67 13.88 18.25
C ASP A 129 -7.17 14.30 16.85
N SER A 130 -7.98 15.35 16.75
CA SER A 130 -8.54 15.82 15.46
C SER A 130 -7.49 16.35 14.46
N LEU A 131 -6.30 16.72 14.95
CA LEU A 131 -5.17 17.11 14.10
C LEU A 131 -4.59 15.93 13.31
N GLY A 132 -4.83 14.69 13.77
CA GLY A 132 -4.48 13.45 13.08
C GLY A 132 -5.39 13.14 11.90
N ALA A 133 -5.54 14.08 10.97
CA ALA A 133 -6.23 13.84 9.72
C ALA A 133 -5.49 12.78 8.88
N PRO A 134 -6.19 11.94 8.10
CA PRO A 134 -5.60 10.92 7.24
C PRO A 134 -4.47 11.45 6.35
N ARG A 135 -4.64 12.65 5.79
CA ARG A 135 -3.62 13.32 4.99
C ARG A 135 -2.31 13.60 5.75
N VAL A 136 -2.40 14.06 7.01
CA VAL A 136 -1.22 14.35 7.83
C VAL A 136 -0.46 13.07 8.17
N LEU A 137 -1.20 12.01 8.50
CA LEU A 137 -0.64 10.68 8.77
C LEU A 137 0.04 10.10 7.53
N GLN A 138 -0.54 10.30 6.35
CA GLN A 138 0.03 9.88 5.08
C GLN A 138 1.33 10.65 4.74
N VAL A 139 1.42 11.94 5.06
CA VAL A 139 2.67 12.72 4.94
C VAL A 139 3.74 12.18 5.89
N LEU A 140 3.41 11.93 7.15
CA LEU A 140 4.36 11.35 8.12
C LEU A 140 4.88 9.99 7.66
N ASP A 141 4.02 9.18 7.06
CA ASP A 141 4.39 7.88 6.49
C ASP A 141 5.39 8.04 5.34
N GLY A 142 5.10 8.95 4.40
CA GLY A 142 6.03 9.28 3.31
C GLY A 142 7.36 9.82 3.82
N LEU A 143 7.36 10.66 4.86
CA LEU A 143 8.57 11.17 5.51
C LEU A 143 9.40 10.04 6.14
N ALA A 144 8.76 9.03 6.74
CA ALA A 144 9.46 7.86 7.27
C ALA A 144 10.12 7.03 6.16
N GLU A 145 9.46 6.86 5.01
CA GLU A 145 10.04 6.20 3.83
C GLU A 145 11.25 6.96 3.26
N ILE A 146 11.15 8.30 3.19
CA ILE A 146 12.24 9.18 2.72
C ILE A 146 13.40 9.17 3.72
N LEU A 147 13.12 9.20 5.03
CA LEU A 147 14.14 9.15 6.08
C LEU A 147 14.92 7.83 6.02
N LEU A 148 14.23 6.69 5.86
CA LEU A 148 14.90 5.40 5.66
C LEU A 148 15.81 5.43 4.42
N LEU A 149 15.32 5.95 3.30
CA LEU A 149 16.11 6.11 2.07
C LEU A 149 17.36 6.97 2.33
N ALA A 150 17.22 8.10 3.04
CA ALA A 150 18.32 9.00 3.37
C ALA A 150 19.37 8.35 4.28
N VAL A 151 18.94 7.57 5.28
CA VAL A 151 19.87 6.86 6.18
C VAL A 151 20.61 5.74 5.43
N ILE A 152 19.91 5.00 4.53
CA ILE A 152 20.56 4.01 3.65
C ILE A 152 21.56 4.70 2.71
N ALA A 153 21.19 5.83 2.10
CA ALA A 153 22.10 6.60 1.25
C ALA A 153 23.34 7.06 2.01
N HIS A 154 23.16 7.58 3.22
CA HIS A 154 24.27 7.98 4.09
C HIS A 154 25.16 6.79 4.46
N TYR A 155 24.58 5.61 4.72
CA TYR A 155 25.34 4.38 4.95
C TYR A 155 26.17 3.96 3.72
N LEU A 156 25.62 4.11 2.51
CA LEU A 156 26.32 3.79 1.26
C LEU A 156 27.43 4.79 0.90
N LEU A 157 27.23 6.08 1.17
CA LEU A 157 28.21 7.13 0.91
C LEU A 157 29.38 7.11 1.90
N TYR A 158 29.09 6.73 3.16
CA TYR A 158 30.08 6.69 4.23
C TYR A 158 30.10 5.28 4.85
N PRO A 159 30.65 4.27 4.14
CA PRO A 159 30.72 2.92 4.67
C PRO A 159 31.50 2.93 6.01
N PRO A 160 31.08 2.14 6.99
CA PRO A 160 31.80 2.04 8.26
C PRO A 160 33.26 1.65 7.99
N THR A 161 34.19 2.38 8.58
CA THR A 161 35.61 2.07 8.48
C THR A 161 35.82 0.66 9.03
N MET A 162 36.31 -0.26 8.20
CA MET A 162 36.59 -1.62 8.65
C MET A 162 37.54 -1.55 9.84
N PRO A 163 37.21 -2.17 11.01
CA PRO A 163 38.16 -2.23 12.10
C PRO A 163 39.33 -3.08 11.63
N VAL A 164 40.45 -2.41 11.32
CA VAL A 164 41.72 -3.03 10.99
C VAL A 164 42.29 -3.56 12.32
N LEU A 165 41.95 -4.81 12.66
CA LEU A 165 42.57 -5.62 13.73
C LEU A 165 42.30 -5.28 15.21
N SER A 166 41.28 -4.49 15.57
CA SER A 166 40.92 -4.33 16.99
C SER A 166 39.95 -5.43 17.43
N ASP A 167 40.38 -6.28 18.38
CA ASP A 167 39.58 -7.32 19.07
C ASP A 167 38.44 -6.74 19.95
N ASP A 168 38.25 -5.42 19.93
CA ASP A 168 37.13 -4.78 20.60
C ASP A 168 35.83 -5.20 19.91
N LEU A 169 34.92 -5.75 20.73
CA LEU A 169 33.54 -6.11 20.38
C LEU A 169 33.00 -5.14 19.33
N ARG A 170 32.82 -5.63 18.10
CA ARG A 170 32.35 -4.85 16.95
C ARG A 170 31.05 -4.13 17.32
N GLN A 171 31.15 -2.86 17.67
CA GLN A 171 30.01 -2.06 18.07
C GLN A 171 29.29 -1.59 16.80
N TYR A 172 28.08 -2.11 16.59
CA TYR A 172 27.14 -1.49 15.66
C TYR A 172 26.90 -0.04 16.11
N GLY A 173 27.01 0.90 15.18
CA GLY A 173 26.74 2.30 15.46
C GLY A 173 25.25 2.58 15.57
N SER A 174 24.92 3.78 16.06
CA SER A 174 23.53 4.27 16.12
C SER A 174 22.84 4.29 14.76
N ARG A 175 23.61 4.48 13.67
CA ARG A 175 23.13 4.48 12.29
C ARG A 175 22.59 3.11 11.89
N GLU A 176 23.36 2.05 12.13
CA GLU A 176 23.00 0.68 11.79
C GLU A 176 21.75 0.25 12.57
N TYR A 177 21.67 0.59 13.86
CA TYR A 177 20.45 0.38 14.65
C TYR A 177 19.26 1.14 14.09
N THR A 178 19.44 2.38 13.65
CA THR A 178 18.35 3.17 13.03
C THR A 178 17.84 2.49 11.77
N ILE A 179 18.73 2.04 10.89
CA ILE A 179 18.36 1.30 9.66
C ILE A 179 17.56 0.04 9.99
N ILE A 180 18.06 -0.77 10.94
CA ILE A 180 17.40 -2.03 11.35
C ILE A 180 16.01 -1.73 11.95
N ILE A 181 15.92 -0.76 12.87
CA ILE A 181 14.65 -0.39 13.53
C ILE A 181 13.63 0.08 12.48
N PHE A 182 14.02 0.95 11.56
CA PHE A 182 13.11 1.40 10.49
C PHE A 182 12.74 0.28 9.52
N ALA A 183 13.68 -0.59 9.15
CA ALA A 183 13.40 -1.70 8.24
C ALA A 183 12.44 -2.72 8.88
N VAL A 184 12.66 -3.09 10.15
CA VAL A 184 11.77 -3.97 10.92
C VAL A 184 10.40 -3.31 11.10
N ALA A 185 10.36 -2.01 11.41
CA ALA A 185 9.12 -1.24 11.47
C ALA A 185 8.34 -1.29 10.14
N MET A 186 9.02 -1.14 9.01
CA MET A 186 8.35 -1.23 7.70
C MET A 186 7.86 -2.65 7.39
N LEU A 187 8.57 -3.70 7.82
CA LEU A 187 8.15 -5.11 7.68
C LEU A 187 6.96 -5.50 8.56
N ALA A 188 6.78 -4.82 9.68
CA ALA A 188 5.66 -5.01 10.60
C ALA A 188 4.28 -4.63 10.01
N ARG A 189 4.23 -4.12 8.77
CA ARG A 189 3.01 -3.72 8.08
C ARG A 189 2.33 -4.90 7.38
N PRO A 190 1.11 -4.74 6.85
CA PRO A 190 0.53 -5.72 5.93
C PRO A 190 1.36 -5.86 4.66
N TRP A 191 1.47 -7.10 4.15
CA TRP A 191 2.37 -7.43 3.06
C TRP A 191 2.08 -6.63 1.78
N THR A 192 3.09 -5.91 1.28
CA THR A 192 3.01 -5.16 0.02
C THR A 192 4.32 -5.30 -0.77
N ILE A 193 4.31 -4.93 -2.06
CA ILE A 193 5.51 -4.96 -2.91
C ILE A 193 6.63 -4.06 -2.34
N LYS A 194 6.26 -2.99 -1.62
CA LYS A 194 7.20 -2.07 -0.96
C LYS A 194 8.06 -2.74 0.12
N MET A 195 7.66 -3.91 0.61
CA MET A 195 8.41 -4.64 1.64
C MET A 195 9.72 -5.23 1.13
N LEU A 196 9.93 -5.29 -0.19
CA LEU A 196 11.14 -5.88 -0.76
C LEU A 196 12.41 -5.17 -0.25
N SER A 197 12.42 -3.84 -0.23
CA SER A 197 13.55 -3.05 0.28
C SER A 197 13.86 -3.32 1.76
N PRO A 198 12.92 -3.11 2.71
CA PRO A 198 13.21 -3.36 4.12
C PRO A 198 13.50 -4.85 4.41
N LEU A 199 12.94 -5.78 3.63
CA LEU A 199 13.31 -7.20 3.70
C LEU A 199 14.77 -7.43 3.31
N LEU A 200 15.22 -6.84 2.20
CA LEU A 200 16.62 -6.93 1.74
C LEU A 200 17.57 -6.33 2.78
N VAL A 201 17.21 -5.20 3.39
CA VAL A 201 17.99 -4.59 4.48
C VAL A 201 18.09 -5.55 5.66
N VAL A 202 16.97 -6.05 6.17
CA VAL A 202 16.98 -6.96 7.34
C VAL A 202 17.76 -8.24 7.04
N LEU A 203 17.57 -8.85 5.87
CA LEU A 203 18.33 -10.02 5.46
C LEU A 203 19.83 -9.72 5.30
N ALA A 204 20.20 -8.54 4.78
CA ALA A 204 21.61 -8.14 4.68
C ALA A 204 22.26 -8.05 6.07
N PHE A 205 21.58 -7.45 7.04
CA PHE A 205 22.11 -7.35 8.41
C PHE A 205 22.12 -8.71 9.12
N LEU A 206 21.09 -9.53 8.97
CA LEU A 206 21.01 -10.85 9.61
C LEU A 206 22.05 -11.83 9.06
N LEU A 207 22.16 -11.94 7.74
CA LEU A 207 23.09 -12.88 7.08
C LEU A 207 24.55 -12.45 7.24
N SER A 208 24.78 -11.16 7.45
CA SER A 208 26.11 -10.66 7.68
C SER A 208 26.50 -10.65 9.15
N MET A 209 25.67 -10.98 10.14
CA MET A 209 26.18 -11.04 11.53
C MET A 209 27.23 -12.17 11.67
N PRO A 210 28.44 -11.91 12.22
CA PRO A 210 28.94 -10.69 12.88
C PRO A 210 29.79 -9.73 12.00
N SER A 211 29.85 -9.95 10.69
CA SER A 211 30.42 -9.05 9.69
C SER A 211 29.49 -7.90 9.25
N TRP A 212 29.98 -7.05 8.34
CA TRP A 212 29.22 -5.92 7.79
C TRP A 212 28.30 -6.39 6.67
N PRO A 213 27.09 -5.81 6.52
CA PRO A 213 26.19 -6.15 5.44
C PRO A 213 26.87 -5.93 4.09
N SER A 214 26.64 -6.87 3.16
CA SER A 214 27.17 -6.76 1.80
C SER A 214 26.75 -5.42 1.17
N PHE A 215 27.75 -4.66 0.70
CA PHE A 215 27.55 -3.37 0.06
C PHE A 215 26.60 -3.47 -1.14
N SER A 216 26.73 -4.53 -1.95
CA SER A 216 25.86 -4.79 -3.10
C SER A 216 24.40 -5.01 -2.69
N THR A 217 24.15 -5.72 -1.58
CA THR A 217 22.78 -5.93 -1.09
C THR A 217 22.17 -4.63 -0.58
N MET A 218 22.96 -3.78 0.08
CA MET A 218 22.51 -2.44 0.51
C MET A 218 22.24 -1.50 -0.68
N GLN A 219 23.04 -1.57 -1.75
CA GLN A 219 22.77 -0.85 -2.99
C GLN A 219 21.47 -1.31 -3.66
N LEU A 220 21.21 -2.62 -3.67
CA LEU A 220 19.96 -3.17 -4.18
C LEU A 220 18.76 -2.74 -3.32
N ALA A 221 18.90 -2.77 -1.99
CA ALA A 221 17.89 -2.24 -1.08
C ALA A 221 17.62 -0.74 -1.33
N PHE A 222 18.66 0.07 -1.53
CA PHE A 222 18.52 1.48 -1.88
C PHE A 222 17.78 1.69 -3.20
N ALA A 223 18.19 0.99 -4.26
CA ALA A 223 17.55 1.07 -5.57
C ALA A 223 16.07 0.64 -5.52
N THR A 224 15.78 -0.46 -4.82
CA THR A 224 14.40 -0.94 -4.65
C THR A 224 13.55 0.00 -3.80
N GLN A 225 14.12 0.65 -2.77
CA GLN A 225 13.44 1.69 -2.00
C GLN A 225 13.11 2.91 -2.86
N LEU A 226 14.07 3.36 -3.67
CA LEU A 226 13.91 4.50 -4.57
C LEU A 226 12.78 4.24 -5.57
N ILE A 227 12.76 3.05 -6.19
CA ILE A 227 11.66 2.65 -7.08
C ILE A 227 10.34 2.56 -6.30
N SER A 228 10.35 1.99 -5.10
CA SER A 228 9.15 1.80 -4.27
C SER A 228 8.46 3.10 -3.89
N ILE A 229 9.21 4.16 -3.60
CA ILE A 229 8.63 5.49 -3.28
C ILE A 229 7.83 6.05 -4.46
N HIS A 230 8.26 5.76 -5.69
CA HIS A 230 7.58 6.19 -6.92
C HIS A 230 6.43 5.25 -7.31
N LEU A 231 6.27 4.10 -6.65
CA LEU A 231 5.20 3.17 -6.97
C LEU A 231 3.84 3.67 -6.46
N PRO A 232 2.77 3.45 -7.25
CA PRO A 232 1.41 3.84 -6.95
C PRO A 232 0.88 3.11 -5.71
N SER A 233 0.92 3.78 -4.56
CA SER A 233 0.66 3.18 -3.24
C SER A 233 0.10 4.21 -2.25
N PRO A 234 -0.55 3.77 -1.17
CA PRO A 234 -1.13 4.66 -0.16
C PRO A 234 -0.14 5.65 0.50
N SER A 235 1.14 5.31 0.57
CA SER A 235 2.20 6.18 1.13
C SER A 235 2.96 6.96 0.05
N SER A 236 2.52 6.90 -1.20
CA SER A 236 3.21 7.57 -2.31
C SER A 236 3.14 9.10 -2.18
N PRO A 237 4.22 9.83 -2.54
CA PRO A 237 4.20 11.29 -2.63
C PRO A 237 3.13 11.86 -3.57
N PHE A 238 2.62 11.08 -4.53
CA PHE A 238 1.55 11.52 -5.45
C PHE A 238 0.28 11.99 -4.73
N LEU A 239 0.02 11.47 -3.54
CA LEU A 239 -1.15 11.82 -2.73
C LEU A 239 -0.99 13.15 -1.96
N PHE A 240 0.18 13.81 -2.03
CA PHE A 240 0.35 15.18 -1.53
C PHE A 240 -0.42 16.19 -2.39
N ILE A 241 -0.53 15.89 -3.68
CA ILE A 241 -1.38 16.57 -4.67
C ILE A 241 -2.84 16.15 -4.42
N PRO A 242 -3.83 17.04 -4.65
CA PRO A 242 -5.25 16.69 -4.53
C PRO A 242 -5.58 15.34 -5.20
N PRO A 243 -6.21 14.39 -4.46
CA PRO A 243 -6.45 13.02 -4.94
C PRO A 243 -7.18 12.95 -6.29
N ARG A 244 -8.08 13.90 -6.57
CA ARG A 244 -8.81 13.96 -7.85
C ARG A 244 -7.91 14.07 -9.08
N LEU A 245 -6.73 14.67 -8.94
CA LEU A 245 -5.78 14.90 -10.03
C LEU A 245 -4.75 13.79 -10.12
N SER A 246 -4.22 13.33 -8.98
CA SER A 246 -3.10 12.39 -8.95
C SER A 246 -3.51 10.92 -9.01
N LEU A 247 -4.63 10.54 -8.39
CA LEU A 247 -5.03 9.13 -8.32
C LEU A 247 -5.43 8.51 -9.67
N PRO A 248 -6.18 9.20 -10.56
CA PRO A 248 -6.47 8.65 -11.88
C PRO A 248 -5.20 8.31 -12.68
N LEU A 249 -4.21 9.20 -12.63
CA LEU A 249 -2.90 8.97 -13.24
C LEU A 249 -2.16 7.81 -12.56
N MET A 250 -2.16 7.80 -11.22
CA MET A 250 -1.53 6.74 -10.43
C MET A 250 -2.09 5.36 -10.75
N VAL A 251 -3.43 5.24 -10.85
CA VAL A 251 -4.12 4.00 -11.22
C VAL A 251 -3.88 3.63 -12.68
N LEU A 252 -3.82 4.61 -13.58
CA LEU A 252 -3.43 4.38 -14.98
C LEU A 252 -2.03 3.76 -15.02
N ILE A 253 -1.02 4.38 -14.39
CA ILE A 253 0.36 3.87 -14.34
C ILE A 253 0.40 2.47 -13.72
N LYS A 254 -0.27 2.27 -12.57
CA LYS A 254 -0.37 0.96 -11.91
C LYS A 254 -0.90 -0.11 -12.85
N ARG A 255 -2.03 0.19 -13.51
CA ARG A 255 -2.69 -0.72 -14.43
C ARG A 255 -1.82 -1.00 -15.65
N SER A 256 -1.12 -0.01 -16.18
CA SER A 256 -0.16 -0.16 -17.28
C SER A 256 1.00 -1.06 -16.90
N ILE A 257 1.56 -0.91 -15.69
CA ILE A 257 2.63 -1.79 -15.19
C ILE A 257 2.12 -3.24 -15.09
N PHE A 258 0.91 -3.47 -14.56
CA PHE A 258 0.40 -4.83 -14.42
C PHE A 258 -0.08 -5.45 -15.73
N LEU A 259 -0.66 -4.68 -16.65
CA LEU A 259 -1.20 -5.20 -17.92
C LEU A 259 -0.15 -5.30 -19.02
N ILE A 260 0.87 -4.45 -19.03
CA ILE A 260 1.87 -4.39 -20.11
C ILE A 260 3.22 -4.90 -19.60
N PHE A 261 3.77 -4.30 -18.54
CA PHE A 261 5.12 -4.65 -18.10
C PHE A 261 5.18 -6.07 -17.56
N THR A 262 4.23 -6.47 -16.71
CA THR A 262 4.26 -7.81 -16.07
C THR A 262 4.26 -8.96 -17.08
N PRO A 263 3.34 -9.05 -18.06
CA PRO A 263 3.36 -10.15 -19.02
C PRO A 263 4.58 -10.11 -19.95
N ILE A 264 5.02 -8.92 -20.38
CA ILE A 264 6.21 -8.79 -21.24
C ILE A 264 7.45 -9.24 -20.47
N VAL A 265 7.66 -8.73 -19.24
CA VAL A 265 8.79 -9.15 -18.41
C VAL A 265 8.72 -10.63 -18.12
N LEU A 266 7.56 -11.17 -17.74
CA LEU A 266 7.40 -12.60 -17.45
C LEU A 266 7.69 -13.48 -18.67
N PHE A 267 7.36 -13.02 -19.88
CA PHE A 267 7.67 -13.70 -21.13
C PHE A 267 9.18 -13.74 -21.41
N TYR A 268 9.90 -12.62 -21.22
CA TYR A 268 11.36 -12.55 -21.45
C TYR A 268 12.20 -13.05 -20.28
N LEU A 269 11.65 -13.11 -19.06
CA LEU A 269 12.39 -13.40 -17.83
C LEU A 269 13.17 -14.72 -17.89
N PRO A 270 12.62 -15.86 -18.35
CA PRO A 270 13.39 -17.11 -18.40
C PRO A 270 14.61 -17.02 -19.32
N ALA A 271 14.47 -16.36 -20.48
CA ALA A 271 15.54 -16.20 -21.44
C ALA A 271 16.63 -15.25 -20.91
N ILE A 272 16.23 -14.12 -20.30
CA ILE A 272 17.16 -13.17 -19.69
C ILE A 272 17.89 -13.80 -18.51
N LEU A 273 17.19 -14.56 -17.67
CA LEU A 273 17.79 -15.24 -16.51
C LEU A 273 18.79 -16.31 -16.96
N LEU A 274 18.46 -17.10 -17.98
CA LEU A 274 19.40 -18.06 -18.58
C LEU A 274 20.62 -17.34 -19.17
N ALA A 275 20.42 -16.27 -19.95
CA ALA A 275 21.51 -15.49 -20.52
C ALA A 275 22.39 -14.82 -19.44
N ALA A 276 21.79 -14.31 -18.36
CA ALA A 276 22.50 -13.73 -17.23
C ALA A 276 23.32 -14.78 -16.47
N ILE A 277 22.79 -16.00 -16.27
CA ILE A 277 23.53 -17.12 -15.66
C ILE A 277 24.71 -17.51 -16.55
N LEU A 278 24.50 -17.70 -17.85
CA LEU A 278 25.57 -18.05 -18.80
C LEU A 278 26.64 -16.95 -18.86
N LEU A 279 26.21 -15.70 -18.89
CA LEU A 279 27.10 -14.54 -18.86
C LEU A 279 27.91 -14.51 -17.56
N SER A 280 27.26 -14.68 -16.41
CA SER A 280 27.92 -14.74 -15.10
C SER A 280 28.91 -15.89 -15.03
N LEU A 281 28.56 -17.09 -15.51
CA LEU A 281 29.47 -18.24 -15.52
C LEU A 281 30.67 -18.02 -16.46
N SER A 282 30.48 -17.28 -17.55
CA SER A 282 31.57 -16.98 -18.49
C SER A 282 32.54 -15.89 -18.01
N LEU A 283 32.03 -14.94 -17.20
CA LEU A 283 32.78 -13.82 -16.62
C LEU A 283 33.39 -14.13 -15.26
N ALA A 284 32.79 -15.05 -14.50
CA ALA A 284 33.32 -15.48 -13.23
C ALA A 284 34.61 -16.28 -13.48
N ASP A 285 35.76 -15.62 -13.32
CA ASP A 285 37.05 -16.31 -13.31
C ASP A 285 37.17 -17.27 -12.11
N THR A 286 36.30 -17.11 -11.11
CA THR A 286 36.05 -18.06 -10.01
C THR A 286 34.61 -18.56 -10.11
N SER A 287 34.40 -19.73 -10.69
CA SER A 287 33.07 -20.35 -10.78
C SER A 287 32.43 -20.51 -9.39
N LEU A 288 31.10 -20.47 -9.32
CA LEU A 288 30.33 -20.82 -8.12
C LEU A 288 30.87 -22.14 -7.57
N ASN A 289 31.58 -22.07 -6.44
CA ASN A 289 32.45 -23.11 -5.90
C ASN A 289 31.61 -24.26 -5.32
N LEU A 290 30.83 -24.93 -6.17
CA LEU A 290 29.92 -26.02 -5.80
C LEU A 290 30.63 -27.38 -5.78
N ASN A 291 31.87 -27.47 -6.28
CA ASN A 291 32.69 -28.67 -6.18
C ASN A 291 34.19 -28.33 -6.21
N PRO A 292 34.91 -28.41 -5.07
CA PRO A 292 36.36 -28.19 -5.00
C PRO A 292 37.20 -29.35 -5.59
N ILE A 293 36.56 -30.34 -6.24
CA ILE A 293 37.22 -31.59 -6.68
C ILE A 293 37.60 -31.53 -8.18
N LEU A 294 37.13 -30.53 -8.93
CA LEU A 294 37.44 -30.34 -10.36
C LEU A 294 38.14 -28.99 -10.58
N ASP A 295 39.27 -28.79 -9.90
CA ASP A 295 40.09 -27.56 -9.92
C ASP A 295 40.93 -27.37 -11.21
N TYR A 296 40.36 -27.79 -12.35
CA TYR A 296 40.86 -27.45 -13.69
C TYR A 296 39.82 -26.61 -14.43
N SER A 297 39.39 -25.49 -13.84
CA SER A 297 38.56 -24.52 -14.55
C SER A 297 39.44 -23.71 -15.52
N THR A 298 39.56 -24.18 -16.76
CA THR A 298 40.07 -23.37 -17.86
C THR A 298 39.12 -22.18 -18.04
N THR A 299 39.67 -20.97 -18.08
CA THR A 299 38.91 -19.74 -18.33
C THR A 299 38.09 -19.88 -19.61
N SER A 300 36.81 -19.51 -19.55
CA SER A 300 35.90 -19.59 -20.71
C SER A 300 36.51 -18.90 -21.94
N PRO A 301 36.50 -19.52 -23.15
CA PRO A 301 37.08 -18.93 -24.35
C PRO A 301 36.50 -17.54 -24.63
N MET A 302 37.32 -16.60 -25.08
CA MET A 302 36.91 -15.20 -25.35
C MET A 302 35.68 -15.12 -26.29
N GLY A 303 35.59 -16.03 -27.27
CA GLY A 303 34.44 -16.13 -28.16
C GLY A 303 33.11 -16.36 -27.43
N SER A 304 33.10 -17.27 -26.43
CA SER A 304 31.90 -17.55 -25.63
C SER A 304 31.44 -16.35 -24.79
N ARG A 305 32.39 -15.60 -24.21
CA ARG A 305 32.12 -14.38 -23.44
C ARG A 305 31.44 -13.34 -24.33
N ILE A 306 31.97 -13.12 -25.52
CA ILE A 306 31.38 -12.19 -26.50
C ILE A 306 29.98 -12.65 -26.89
N THR A 307 29.77 -13.94 -27.18
CA THR A 307 28.45 -14.47 -27.56
C THR A 307 27.41 -14.32 -26.45
N PHE A 308 27.77 -14.55 -25.18
CA PHE A 308 26.81 -14.39 -24.08
C PHE A 308 26.52 -12.92 -23.76
N ILE A 309 27.52 -12.03 -23.87
CA ILE A 309 27.30 -10.58 -23.77
C ILE A 309 26.36 -10.09 -24.87
N THR A 310 26.59 -10.52 -26.12
CA THR A 310 25.72 -10.12 -27.25
C THR A 310 24.33 -10.69 -27.12
N LEU A 311 24.18 -11.97 -26.71
CA LEU A 311 22.88 -12.58 -26.46
C LEU A 311 22.10 -11.83 -25.37
N PHE A 312 22.74 -11.55 -24.23
CA PHE A 312 22.12 -10.79 -23.14
C PHE A 312 21.72 -9.38 -23.61
N GLY A 313 22.60 -8.70 -24.35
CA GLY A 313 22.34 -7.37 -24.92
C GLY A 313 21.16 -7.35 -25.90
N ILE A 314 21.09 -8.33 -26.81
CA ILE A 314 19.98 -8.48 -27.76
C ILE A 314 18.66 -8.73 -27.02
N LEU A 315 18.64 -9.65 -26.04
CA LEU A 315 17.44 -9.93 -25.25
C LEU A 315 16.99 -8.72 -24.43
N ALA A 316 17.92 -7.98 -23.82
CA ALA A 316 17.61 -6.75 -23.10
C ALA A 316 17.06 -5.67 -24.03
N LEU A 317 17.63 -5.51 -25.23
CA LEU A 317 17.13 -4.57 -26.24
C LEU A 317 15.73 -4.94 -26.73
N LEU A 318 15.48 -6.23 -27.00
CA LEU A 318 14.15 -6.73 -27.40
C LEU A 318 13.12 -6.50 -26.30
N LEU A 319 13.49 -6.75 -25.03
CA LEU A 319 12.64 -6.43 -23.89
C LEU A 319 12.32 -4.92 -23.84
N LEU A 320 13.32 -4.06 -23.96
CA LEU A 320 13.12 -2.61 -23.95
C LEU A 320 12.21 -2.16 -25.11
N LEU A 321 12.42 -2.68 -26.32
CA LEU A 321 11.59 -2.37 -27.48
C LEU A 321 10.14 -2.86 -27.29
N ALA A 322 9.95 -4.06 -26.72
CA ALA A 322 8.63 -4.57 -26.39
C ALA A 322 7.93 -3.70 -25.33
N LEU A 323 8.65 -3.23 -24.32
CA LEU A 323 8.12 -2.32 -23.32
C LEU A 323 7.76 -0.95 -23.91
N VAL A 324 8.59 -0.40 -24.79
CA VAL A 324 8.31 0.88 -25.47
C VAL A 324 7.11 0.76 -26.39
N THR A 325 7.03 -0.29 -27.20
CA THR A 325 5.87 -0.52 -28.09
C THR A 325 4.59 -0.77 -27.30
N GLY A 326 4.66 -1.54 -26.21
CA GLY A 326 3.55 -1.73 -25.29
C GLY A 326 3.08 -0.42 -24.65
N ALA A 327 4.01 0.41 -24.16
CA ALA A 327 3.70 1.72 -23.59
C ALA A 327 3.09 2.67 -24.64
N ALA A 328 3.60 2.66 -25.87
CA ALA A 328 3.05 3.46 -26.98
C ALA A 328 1.65 3.03 -27.39
N ALA A 329 1.30 1.74 -27.23
CA ALA A 329 -0.04 1.21 -27.51
C ALA A 329 -1.07 1.49 -26.39
N LEU A 330 -0.63 1.93 -25.21
CA LEU A 330 -1.51 2.16 -24.06
C LEU A 330 -2.62 3.20 -24.32
N PRO A 331 -2.36 4.39 -24.91
CA PRO A 331 -3.39 5.38 -25.15
C PRO A 331 -4.49 4.88 -26.09
N SER A 332 -4.14 4.08 -27.11
CA SER A 332 -5.11 3.47 -28.01
C SER A 332 -6.01 2.44 -27.32
N LEU A 333 -5.46 1.65 -26.39
CA LEU A 333 -6.23 0.68 -25.63
C LEU A 333 -7.18 1.34 -24.61
N CYS A 334 -6.80 2.50 -24.05
CA CYS A 334 -7.64 3.21 -23.09
C CYS A 334 -8.75 4.02 -23.74
N LYS A 335 -8.53 4.55 -24.95
CA LYS A 335 -9.53 5.37 -25.67
C LYS A 335 -10.67 4.57 -26.29
N ALA A 336 -10.50 3.27 -26.52
CA ALA A 336 -11.51 2.41 -27.13
C ALA A 336 -12.79 2.23 -26.29
N ASP A 337 -12.75 2.57 -24.99
CA ASP A 337 -13.83 2.35 -24.01
C ASP A 337 -14.71 3.60 -23.73
N LEU A 338 -14.56 4.73 -24.45
CA LEU A 338 -15.27 5.98 -24.12
C LEU A 338 -16.56 6.22 -24.92
N PRO A 339 -17.75 6.24 -24.29
CA PRO A 339 -18.89 6.99 -24.78
C PRO A 339 -18.69 8.50 -24.53
N SER A 340 -18.94 9.30 -25.56
CA SER A 340 -18.58 10.72 -25.70
C SER A 340 -19.51 11.72 -24.99
N THR A 341 -20.20 11.35 -23.92
CA THR A 341 -21.20 12.24 -23.31
C THR A 341 -21.22 12.26 -21.78
N SER A 342 -21.33 13.48 -21.26
CA SER A 342 -21.69 13.91 -19.90
C SER A 342 -20.54 14.24 -18.94
N TYR A 343 -20.43 15.54 -18.64
CA TYR A 343 -19.71 16.18 -17.52
C TYR A 343 -18.45 15.45 -17.04
N GLU A 344 -17.29 15.85 -17.59
CA GLU A 344 -15.98 15.31 -17.23
C GLU A 344 -15.62 15.66 -15.77
N SER A 345 -16.00 14.79 -14.84
CA SER A 345 -15.38 14.74 -13.52
C SER A 345 -13.87 14.54 -13.72
N THR A 346 -13.03 15.31 -13.03
CA THR A 346 -11.56 15.21 -13.14
C THR A 346 -11.03 13.81 -12.85
N TRP A 347 -11.76 13.03 -12.06
CA TRP A 347 -11.48 11.62 -11.80
C TRP A 347 -11.55 10.74 -13.05
N ASP A 348 -12.42 11.07 -14.00
CA ASP A 348 -12.69 10.28 -15.21
C ASP A 348 -11.88 10.77 -16.41
N ALA A 349 -10.86 11.62 -16.21
CA ALA A 349 -9.99 12.17 -17.24
C ALA A 349 -9.29 11.12 -18.13
N TYR A 350 -9.05 9.92 -17.58
CA TYR A 350 -8.47 8.78 -18.31
C TYR A 350 -9.50 7.69 -18.63
N GLY A 351 -10.80 8.00 -18.50
CA GLY A 351 -11.91 7.10 -18.77
C GLY A 351 -12.64 6.62 -17.50
N PRO A 352 -13.93 6.26 -17.65
CA PRO A 352 -14.84 5.98 -16.53
C PRO A 352 -14.45 4.76 -15.69
N ARG A 353 -13.73 3.80 -16.28
CA ARG A 353 -13.21 2.62 -15.58
C ARG A 353 -12.02 2.96 -14.70
N ILE A 354 -11.10 3.79 -15.21
CA ILE A 354 -9.92 4.22 -14.46
C ILE A 354 -10.32 5.14 -13.32
N GLY A 355 -11.25 6.07 -13.57
CA GLY A 355 -11.77 6.95 -12.53
C GLY A 355 -12.52 6.21 -11.42
N LEU A 356 -13.23 5.13 -11.73
CA LEU A 356 -13.84 4.28 -10.71
C LEU A 356 -12.79 3.58 -9.84
N CYS A 357 -11.79 2.94 -10.47
CA CYS A 357 -10.68 2.32 -9.76
C CYS A 357 -9.89 3.33 -8.90
N ALA A 358 -9.73 4.57 -9.37
CA ALA A 358 -9.09 5.65 -8.63
C ALA A 358 -9.87 6.04 -7.37
N ARG A 359 -11.20 6.14 -7.47
CA ARG A 359 -12.08 6.38 -6.31
C ARG A 359 -12.05 5.22 -5.31
N GLU A 360 -12.00 3.97 -5.78
CA GLU A 360 -11.83 2.81 -4.89
C GLU A 360 -10.48 2.84 -4.15
N GLU A 361 -9.40 3.15 -4.85
CA GLU A 361 -8.06 3.27 -4.24
C GLU A 361 -8.00 4.45 -3.26
N PHE A 362 -8.70 5.55 -3.55
CA PHE A 362 -8.86 6.67 -2.62
C PHE A 362 -9.55 6.24 -1.33
N VAL A 363 -10.70 5.57 -1.45
CA VAL A 363 -11.45 5.08 -0.26
C VAL A 363 -10.61 4.09 0.52
N ARG A 364 -9.88 3.18 -0.15
CA ARG A 364 -8.96 2.24 0.51
C ARG A 364 -7.88 2.95 1.30
N THR A 365 -7.27 3.95 0.70
CA THR A 365 -6.23 4.78 1.33
C THR A 365 -6.81 5.54 2.52
N LEU A 366 -8.01 6.12 2.36
CA LEU A 366 -8.69 6.83 3.42
C LEU A 366 -9.02 5.91 4.60
N VAL A 367 -9.59 4.72 4.35
CA VAL A 367 -9.91 3.74 5.39
C VAL A 367 -8.64 3.28 6.13
N TRP A 368 -7.53 3.11 5.41
CA TRP A 368 -6.24 2.74 6.00
C TRP A 368 -5.76 3.77 7.03
N TYR A 369 -5.73 5.05 6.66
CA TYR A 369 -5.26 6.12 7.56
C TYR A 369 -6.32 6.61 8.55
N SER A 370 -7.59 6.25 8.35
CA SER A 370 -8.68 6.49 9.31
C SER A 370 -8.81 5.40 10.37
N THR A 371 -7.86 4.45 10.44
CA THR A 371 -7.82 3.46 11.52
C THR A 371 -7.64 4.14 12.89
N PRO A 372 -8.30 3.66 13.95
CA PRO A 372 -8.09 4.17 15.30
C PRO A 372 -6.60 4.06 15.66
N CYS A 373 -5.97 5.18 16.02
CA CYS A 373 -4.57 5.25 16.46
C CYS A 373 -3.56 4.68 15.45
N TYR A 374 -3.54 5.18 14.20
CA TYR A 374 -2.51 4.80 13.23
C TYR A 374 -1.09 5.21 13.68
N PHE A 375 -0.17 4.25 13.78
CA PHE A 375 1.24 4.50 14.08
C PHE A 375 2.10 4.47 12.81
N PRO A 376 2.72 5.60 12.41
CA PRO A 376 3.71 5.58 11.33
C PRO A 376 5.03 4.94 11.82
N PRO A 377 5.92 4.52 10.90
CA PRO A 377 7.22 3.95 11.24
C PRO A 377 8.11 5.06 11.80
N PRO A 378 8.94 4.77 12.81
CA PRO A 378 9.20 3.47 13.43
C PRO A 378 8.25 3.14 14.61
N PHE A 379 7.30 4.02 14.93
CA PHE A 379 6.45 3.92 16.12
C PHE A 379 5.47 2.75 16.11
N ASN A 380 5.20 2.16 14.95
CA ASN A 380 4.35 0.97 14.86
C ASN A 380 4.97 -0.26 15.56
N ILE A 381 6.28 -0.29 15.79
CA ILE A 381 6.89 -1.30 16.66
C ILE A 381 6.32 -1.20 18.08
N LEU A 382 6.12 0.02 18.60
CA LEU A 382 5.50 0.23 19.91
C LEU A 382 4.07 -0.31 19.92
N GLN A 383 3.31 -0.10 18.85
CA GLN A 383 1.96 -0.64 18.71
C GLN A 383 1.97 -2.17 18.79
N ILE A 384 2.91 -2.84 18.12
CA ILE A 384 3.04 -4.30 18.21
C ILE A 384 3.31 -4.73 19.66
N PHE A 385 4.19 -4.05 20.40
CA PHE A 385 4.47 -4.41 21.79
C PHE A 385 3.31 -4.10 22.75
N ILE A 386 2.54 -3.04 22.50
CA ILE A 386 1.49 -2.57 23.41
C ILE A 386 0.15 -3.25 23.14
N SER A 387 -0.29 -3.31 21.89
CA SER A 387 -1.59 -3.86 21.51
C SER A 387 -1.45 -5.23 20.86
N GLY A 388 -0.47 -5.43 19.97
CA GLY A 388 -0.32 -6.69 19.23
C GLY A 388 0.03 -7.90 20.11
N GLY A 389 1.12 -7.80 20.86
CA GLY A 389 1.65 -8.88 21.71
C GLY A 389 0.66 -9.28 22.80
N PRO A 390 0.17 -8.33 23.63
CA PRO A 390 -0.82 -8.63 24.65
C PRO A 390 -2.11 -9.21 24.07
N SER A 391 -2.61 -8.69 22.94
CA SER A 391 -3.82 -9.24 22.31
C SER A 391 -3.61 -10.65 21.80
N ALA A 392 -2.45 -10.95 21.19
CA ALA A 392 -2.12 -12.30 20.76
C ALA A 392 -2.03 -13.28 21.94
N LEU A 393 -1.39 -12.88 23.04
CA LEU A 393 -1.35 -13.67 24.28
C LEU A 393 -2.75 -13.87 24.88
N TRP A 394 -3.61 -12.84 24.82
CA TRP A 394 -4.99 -12.89 25.31
C TRP A 394 -5.85 -13.88 24.52
N ILE A 395 -5.70 -13.88 23.18
CA ILE A 395 -6.37 -14.82 22.27
C ILE A 395 -5.83 -16.24 22.51
N LEU A 396 -4.52 -16.41 22.68
CA LEU A 396 -3.90 -17.69 23.03
C LEU A 396 -4.39 -18.22 24.39
N ALA A 397 -4.71 -17.32 25.33
CA ALA A 397 -5.32 -17.66 26.62
C ALA A 397 -6.83 -17.97 26.53
N GLY A 398 -7.44 -17.93 25.34
CA GLY A 398 -8.84 -18.33 25.12
C GLY A 398 -9.89 -17.23 25.32
N TYR A 399 -9.47 -15.98 25.56
CA TYR A 399 -10.40 -14.86 25.70
C TYR A 399 -10.72 -14.23 24.33
N GLN A 400 -12.00 -14.07 24.02
CA GLN A 400 -12.46 -13.61 22.70
C GLN A 400 -12.33 -12.11 22.45
N GLN A 401 -12.19 -11.28 23.48
CA GLN A 401 -12.11 -9.83 23.33
C GLN A 401 -10.95 -9.24 24.14
N PRO A 402 -10.16 -8.33 23.54
CA PRO A 402 -9.09 -7.64 24.25
C PRO A 402 -9.65 -6.72 25.33
N HIS A 403 -8.91 -6.57 26.42
CA HIS A 403 -9.30 -5.73 27.55
C HIS A 403 -9.45 -4.25 27.11
N LYS A 404 -10.55 -3.58 27.48
CA LYS A 404 -10.82 -2.16 27.13
C LYS A 404 -9.67 -1.21 27.51
N GLY A 405 -8.92 -1.55 28.56
CA GLY A 405 -7.74 -0.81 29.00
C GLY A 405 -6.61 -0.74 27.97
N LEU A 406 -6.45 -1.75 27.10
CA LEU A 406 -5.43 -1.76 26.06
C LEU A 406 -5.66 -0.63 25.04
N HIS A 407 -6.92 -0.39 24.66
CA HIS A 407 -7.26 0.70 23.75
C HIS A 407 -7.00 2.08 24.37
N THR A 408 -7.24 2.24 25.68
CA THR A 408 -6.90 3.48 26.40
C THR A 408 -5.39 3.71 26.44
N LEU A 409 -4.62 2.64 26.72
CA LEU A 409 -3.16 2.69 26.73
C LEU A 409 -2.58 3.01 25.34
N GLU A 410 -3.08 2.33 24.30
CA GLU A 410 -2.70 2.59 22.91
C GLU A 410 -2.95 4.04 22.51
N LYS A 411 -4.13 4.56 22.85
CA LYS A 411 -4.47 5.97 22.60
C LYS A 411 -3.56 6.93 23.36
N PHE A 412 -3.22 6.61 24.60
CA PHE A 412 -2.28 7.42 25.40
C PHE A 412 -0.89 7.43 24.76
N VAL A 413 -0.35 6.27 24.41
CA VAL A 413 0.97 6.16 23.77
C VAL A 413 0.99 6.88 22.42
N TRP A 414 -0.06 6.72 21.60
CA TRP A 414 -0.20 7.44 20.34
C TRP A 414 -0.11 8.96 20.53
N ARG A 415 -0.80 9.49 21.55
CA ARG A 415 -0.79 10.94 21.85
C ARG A 415 0.59 11.43 22.30
N VAL A 416 1.37 10.60 23.00
CA VAL A 416 2.71 10.98 23.49
C VAL A 416 3.76 10.86 22.37
N THR A 417 3.68 9.85 21.51
CA THR A 417 4.72 9.57 20.50
C THR A 417 4.41 10.19 19.14
N VAL A 418 3.25 9.84 18.56
CA VAL A 418 2.86 10.24 17.20
C VAL A 418 2.23 11.62 17.18
N GLY A 419 1.44 11.93 18.21
CA GLY A 419 0.73 13.20 18.36
C GLY A 419 1.61 14.44 18.13
N PRO A 420 2.79 14.58 18.77
CA PRO A 420 3.61 15.78 18.62
C PRO A 420 4.07 15.98 17.16
N LEU A 421 4.45 14.90 16.47
CA LEU A 421 4.83 14.94 15.06
C LEU A 421 3.64 15.31 14.16
N VAL A 422 2.47 14.74 14.43
CA VAL A 422 1.22 15.11 13.75
C VAL A 422 0.93 16.59 13.93
N THR A 423 1.06 17.13 15.14
CA THR A 423 0.83 18.56 15.38
C THR A 423 1.82 19.45 14.64
N LEU A 424 3.09 19.06 14.59
CA LEU A 424 4.12 19.80 13.86
C LEU A 424 3.80 19.86 12.36
N VAL A 425 3.49 18.71 11.75
CA VAL A 425 3.13 18.65 10.32
C VAL A 425 1.82 19.38 10.06
N ALA A 426 0.82 19.22 10.93
CA ALA A 426 -0.46 19.92 10.81
C ALA A 426 -0.30 21.44 10.88
N ILE A 427 0.58 21.98 11.73
CA ILE A 427 0.84 23.43 11.82
C ILE A 427 1.45 23.96 10.52
N ILE A 428 2.48 23.29 10.00
CA ILE A 428 3.12 23.65 8.73
C ILE A 428 2.07 23.69 7.61
N TRP A 429 1.17 22.70 7.61
CA TRP A 429 0.18 22.56 6.54
C TRP A 429 -1.02 23.50 6.66
N LEU A 430 -1.54 23.69 7.88
CA LEU A 430 -2.64 24.63 8.15
C LEU A 430 -2.26 26.06 7.78
N TRP A 431 -0.97 26.39 7.85
CA TRP A 431 -0.48 27.69 7.40
C TRP A 431 -0.63 27.89 5.89
N ASN A 432 -0.54 26.81 5.10
CA ASN A 432 -0.64 26.83 3.64
C ASN A 432 -2.11 26.78 3.12
N LEU A 433 -3.09 26.44 3.97
CA LEU A 433 -4.52 26.34 3.61
C LEU A 433 -5.29 27.67 3.77
N ARG A 434 -4.61 28.78 4.10
CA ARG A 434 -5.22 30.12 4.25
C ARG A 434 -5.23 30.97 2.97
N TYR A 435 -4.79 30.42 1.84
CA TYR A 435 -4.81 31.08 0.53
C TYR A 435 -5.73 30.38 -0.46
#